data_AF-D9Q283-F1
#
_entry.id   AF-D9Q283-F1
#
_cell.length_a   1.000
_cell.length_b   1.000
_cell.length_c   1.000
_cell.angle_alpha   90.00
_cell.angle_beta   90.00
_cell.angle_gamma   90.00
#
_symmetry.space_group_name_H-M   'P 1'
#
loop_
_entity.id
_entity.type
_entity.pdbx_description
1 polymer ?
#
loop_
_entity_poly.entity_id
_entity_poly.type
_entity_poly.pdbx_seq_one_letter_code
_entity_poly.pdbx_strand_id
1 'polypeptide(L)'
;MNLREATIEALKGVIDGLLYVILYMFLVPFILGFIIHQAGVEGYLSYLTSAYPEGIVITYVAIFEALAVASRIFKDEVISPFLKSLDSLLGVLVIVYLVNYIMPGGYIRISLELTAYETVYVSIGIYPLILAFLLAISLPLAILPFAEYFLYHSS
;
A
#
# COMPACT_ATOMS: atom_id res chain seq x y z
N MET A 1 17.75 2.20 27.07
CA MET A 1 16.28 2.24 27.17
C MET A 1 15.82 1.38 28.35
N ASN A 2 14.94 1.89 29.21
CA ASN A 2 14.36 1.11 30.31
C ASN A 2 13.20 0.21 29.80
N LEU A 3 12.89 -0.89 30.48
CA LEU A 3 11.89 -1.89 30.05
C LEU A 3 10.48 -1.28 29.90
N ARG A 4 10.15 -0.30 30.75
CA ARG A 4 8.91 0.49 30.63
C ARG A 4 8.86 1.32 29.35
N GLU A 5 9.97 1.97 28.98
CA GLU A 5 10.06 2.77 27.75
C GLU A 5 10.00 1.88 26.52
N ALA A 6 10.70 0.75 26.54
CA ALA A 6 10.67 -0.25 25.48
C ALA A 6 9.24 -0.76 25.22
N THR A 7 8.49 -1.01 26.29
CA THR A 7 7.10 -1.47 26.21
C THR A 7 6.18 -0.40 25.61
N ILE A 8 6.36 0.87 26.00
CA ILE A 8 5.57 1.98 25.46
C ILE A 8 5.87 2.20 23.97
N GLU A 9 7.14 2.16 23.57
CA GLU A 9 7.53 2.30 22.16
C GLU A 9 7.04 1.12 21.32
N ALA A 10 7.08 -0.11 21.85
CA ALA A 10 6.52 -1.27 21.19
C ALA A 10 4.99 -1.14 21.00
N LEU A 11 4.25 -0.71 22.02
CA LEU A 11 2.80 -0.47 21.91
C LEU A 11 2.47 0.58 20.85
N LYS A 12 3.22 1.68 20.79
CA LYS A 12 3.06 2.68 19.72
C LYS A 12 3.38 2.08 18.34
N GLY A 13 4.38 1.21 18.27
CA GLY A 13 4.75 0.53 17.02
C GLY A 13 3.65 -0.40 16.53
N VAL A 14 2.99 -1.11 17.43
CA VAL A 14 1.81 -1.93 17.09
C VAL A 14 0.68 -1.05 16.54
N ILE A 15 0.41 0.10 17.16
CA ILE A 15 -0.62 1.03 16.66
C ILE A 15 -0.26 1.55 15.26
N ASP A 16 1.01 1.93 15.03
CA ASP A 16 1.48 2.40 13.73
C ASP A 16 1.38 1.28 12.66
N GLY A 17 1.76 0.04 13.01
CA GLY A 17 1.61 -1.13 12.15
C GLY A 17 0.15 -1.40 11.77
N LEU A 18 -0.76 -1.34 12.75
CA LEU A 18 -2.19 -1.49 12.52
C LEU A 18 -2.75 -0.40 11.60
N LEU A 19 -2.27 0.84 11.71
CA LEU A 19 -2.66 1.92 10.79
C LEU A 19 -2.23 1.60 9.35
N TYR A 20 -1.03 1.06 9.14
CA TYR A 20 -0.59 0.63 7.81
C TYR A 20 -1.41 -0.53 7.27
N VAL A 21 -1.76 -1.50 8.11
CA VAL A 21 -2.66 -2.61 7.74
C VAL A 21 -4.02 -2.06 7.30
N ILE A 22 -4.63 -1.16 8.08
CA ILE A 22 -5.92 -0.54 7.74
C ILE A 22 -5.82 0.19 6.40
N LEU A 23 -4.75 0.96 6.21
CA LEU A 23 -4.55 1.75 5.00
C LEU A 23 -4.39 0.88 3.76
N TYR A 24 -3.49 -0.11 3.79
CA TYR A 24 -3.13 -0.89 2.60
C TYR A 24 -4.03 -2.10 2.35
N MET A 25 -4.58 -2.72 3.40
CA MET A 25 -5.41 -3.93 3.25
C MET A 25 -6.91 -3.63 3.16
N PHE A 26 -7.35 -2.44 3.60
CA PHE A 26 -8.77 -2.07 3.58
C PHE A 26 -9.01 -0.80 2.76
N LEU A 27 -8.38 0.33 3.13
CA LEU A 27 -8.72 1.64 2.55
C LEU A 27 -8.31 1.76 1.07
N VAL A 28 -7.07 1.45 0.74
CA VAL A 28 -6.55 1.45 -0.64
C VAL A 28 -7.40 0.56 -1.55
N PRO A 29 -7.61 -0.73 -1.23
CA PRO A 29 -8.46 -1.58 -2.02
C PRO A 29 -9.87 -1.00 -2.17
N PHE A 30 -10.46 -0.46 -1.10
CA PHE A 30 -11.77 0.19 -1.19
C PHE A 30 -11.79 1.37 -2.18
N ILE A 31 -10.78 2.25 -2.13
CA ILE A 31 -10.67 3.41 -3.03
C ILE A 31 -10.46 2.98 -4.50
N LEU A 32 -9.52 2.07 -4.75
CA LEU A 32 -9.29 1.53 -6.09
C LEU A 32 -10.58 0.92 -6.66
N GLY A 33 -11.33 0.30 -5.78
CA GLY A 33 -12.63 -0.24 -6.11
C GLY A 33 -13.69 0.71 -6.52
N PHE A 34 -13.82 1.78 -5.73
CA PHE A 34 -14.73 2.84 -6.07
C PHE A 34 -14.40 3.43 -7.45
N ILE A 35 -13.11 3.65 -7.76
CA ILE A 35 -12.66 4.17 -9.06
C ILE A 35 -13.08 3.22 -10.20
N ILE A 36 -12.89 1.91 -10.01
CA ILE A 36 -13.15 0.89 -11.03
C ILE A 36 -14.65 0.65 -11.22
N HIS A 37 -15.42 0.70 -10.13
CA HIS A 37 -16.88 0.65 -10.20
C HIS A 37 -17.44 1.85 -10.99
N GLN A 38 -16.92 3.05 -10.74
CA GLN A 38 -17.29 4.24 -11.51
C GLN A 38 -16.87 4.16 -12.99
N ALA A 39 -15.85 3.36 -13.30
CA ALA A 39 -15.43 3.06 -14.67
C ALA A 39 -16.31 1.99 -15.37
N GLY A 40 -17.35 1.47 -14.71
CA GLY A 40 -18.32 0.54 -15.29
C GLY A 40 -17.90 -0.94 -15.26
N VAL A 41 -16.90 -1.30 -14.47
CA VAL A 41 -16.47 -2.70 -14.33
C VAL A 41 -17.32 -3.41 -13.26
N GLU A 42 -18.23 -4.29 -13.69
CA GLU A 42 -19.08 -5.08 -12.79
C GLU A 42 -18.31 -6.24 -12.11
N GLY A 43 -18.82 -6.71 -10.96
CA GLY A 43 -18.25 -7.84 -10.21
C GLY A 43 -17.16 -7.47 -9.20
N TYR A 44 -16.79 -6.19 -9.10
CA TYR A 44 -15.68 -5.69 -8.29
C TYR A 44 -15.67 -6.14 -6.81
N LEU A 45 -16.82 -6.08 -6.10
CA LEU A 45 -16.91 -6.47 -4.69
C LEU A 45 -16.48 -7.94 -4.44
N SER A 46 -16.66 -8.82 -5.44
CA SER A 46 -16.22 -10.22 -5.36
C SER A 46 -14.71 -10.38 -5.59
N TYR A 47 -14.07 -9.44 -6.29
CA TYR A 47 -12.62 -9.41 -6.46
C TYR A 47 -11.92 -8.91 -5.18
N LEU A 48 -12.52 -7.98 -4.44
CA LEU A 48 -11.96 -7.51 -3.17
C LEU A 48 -11.85 -8.59 -2.09
N THR A 49 -12.92 -9.36 -1.91
CA THR A 49 -12.98 -10.42 -0.91
C THR A 49 -12.06 -11.60 -1.24
N SER A 50 -11.63 -11.71 -2.50
CA SER A 50 -10.67 -12.73 -2.97
C SER A 50 -9.24 -12.21 -3.14
N ALA A 51 -9.02 -10.88 -3.12
CA ALA A 51 -7.71 -10.26 -3.35
C ALA A 51 -6.66 -10.67 -2.30
N TYR A 52 -7.11 -10.98 -1.08
CA TYR A 52 -6.25 -11.43 0.00
C TYR A 52 -6.76 -12.74 0.63
N PRO A 53 -6.16 -13.89 0.28
CA PRO A 53 -6.27 -15.09 1.10
C PRO A 53 -5.87 -14.79 2.55
N GLU A 54 -6.59 -15.35 3.54
CA GLU A 54 -6.36 -15.06 4.96
C GLU A 54 -4.88 -15.22 5.39
N GLY A 55 -4.18 -16.23 4.85
CA GLY A 55 -2.75 -16.43 5.14
C GLY A 55 -1.84 -15.30 4.63
N ILE A 56 -2.22 -14.66 3.51
CA ILE A 56 -1.50 -13.50 2.97
C ILE A 56 -1.77 -12.27 3.86
N VAL A 57 -3.01 -12.07 4.31
CA VAL A 57 -3.38 -11.00 5.26
C VAL A 57 -2.54 -11.08 6.52
N ILE A 58 -2.51 -12.25 7.17
CA ILE A 58 -1.77 -12.46 8.42
C ILE A 58 -0.27 -12.16 8.23
N THR A 59 0.30 -12.57 7.09
CA THR A 59 1.71 -12.33 6.79
C THR A 59 2.02 -10.83 6.66
N TYR A 60 1.20 -10.08 5.94
CA TYR A 60 1.38 -8.63 5.82
C TYR A 60 1.19 -7.91 7.16
N VAL A 61 0.20 -8.31 7.96
CA VAL A 61 0.00 -7.78 9.32
C VAL A 61 1.25 -7.98 10.16
N ALA A 62 1.78 -9.20 10.19
CA ALA A 62 2.98 -9.51 10.96
C ALA A 62 4.21 -8.71 10.49
N ILE A 63 4.36 -8.51 9.18
CA ILE A 63 5.48 -7.73 8.62
C ILE A 63 5.36 -6.25 8.99
N PHE A 64 4.20 -5.62 8.76
CA PHE A 64 3.99 -4.21 9.09
C PHE A 64 4.13 -3.94 10.59
N GLU A 65 3.58 -4.80 11.44
CA GLU A 65 3.73 -4.68 12.89
C GLU A 65 5.20 -4.86 13.32
N ALA A 66 5.89 -5.88 12.79
CA ALA A 66 7.29 -6.12 13.14
C ALA A 66 8.20 -4.96 12.74
N LEU A 67 8.03 -4.41 11.54
CA LEU A 67 8.80 -3.27 11.05
C LEU A 67 8.48 -1.99 11.85
N ALA A 68 7.21 -1.70 12.10
CA ALA A 68 6.81 -0.53 12.88
C ALA A 68 7.33 -0.59 14.33
N VAL A 69 7.21 -1.75 14.99
CA VAL A 69 7.75 -1.98 16.34
C VAL A 69 9.27 -1.87 16.34
N ALA A 70 9.95 -2.54 15.41
CA ALA A 70 11.41 -2.48 15.32
C ALA A 70 11.91 -1.05 15.07
N SER A 71 11.26 -0.30 14.17
CA SER A 71 11.64 1.08 13.86
C SER A 71 11.57 2.00 15.09
N ARG A 72 10.63 1.74 16.00
CA ARG A 72 10.51 2.50 17.25
C ARG A 72 11.47 2.06 18.34
N ILE A 73 11.73 0.76 18.45
CA ILE A 73 12.72 0.24 19.40
C ILE A 73 14.11 0.79 19.07
N PHE A 74 14.45 0.85 17.77
CA PHE A 74 15.73 1.33 17.27
C PHE A 74 15.69 2.81 16.85
N LYS A 75 14.76 3.62 17.39
CA LYS A 75 14.48 4.99 16.92
C LYS A 75 15.70 5.92 16.85
N ASP A 76 16.69 5.69 17.70
CA ASP A 76 17.93 6.50 17.81
C ASP A 76 19.05 5.99 16.89
N GLU A 77 18.84 4.84 16.23
CA GLU A 77 19.82 4.21 15.35
C GLU A 77 19.48 4.45 13.87
N VAL A 78 20.50 4.42 13.01
CA VAL A 78 20.37 4.56 11.54
C VAL A 78 19.49 3.46 10.92
N ILE A 79 19.26 2.36 11.63
CA ILE A 79 18.38 1.29 11.17
C ILE A 79 16.88 1.68 11.26
N SER A 80 16.48 2.58 12.16
CA SER A 80 15.10 3.07 12.27
C SER A 80 14.57 3.71 10.98
N PRO A 81 15.25 4.70 10.37
CA PRO A 81 14.78 5.28 9.12
C PRO A 81 14.73 4.25 8.00
N PHE A 82 15.69 3.31 7.95
CA PHE A 82 15.66 2.21 6.99
C PHE A 82 14.41 1.32 7.14
N LEU A 83 14.04 0.95 8.37
CA LEU A 83 12.84 0.14 8.64
C LEU A 83 11.56 0.88 8.26
N LYS A 84 11.47 2.18 8.56
CA LYS A 84 10.32 3.02 8.15
C LYS A 84 10.20 3.13 6.63
N SER A 85 11.32 3.24 5.92
CA SER A 85 11.32 3.26 4.47
C SER A 85 10.92 1.92 3.87
N LEU A 86 11.30 0.80 4.50
CA LEU A 86 10.84 -0.53 4.10
C LEU A 86 9.32 -0.68 4.25
N ASP A 87 8.72 -0.18 5.34
CA ASP A 87 7.26 -0.15 5.50
C ASP A 87 6.58 0.59 4.34
N SER A 88 7.12 1.76 3.97
CA SER A 88 6.58 2.53 2.84
C SER A 88 6.69 1.76 1.52
N LEU A 89 7.84 1.14 1.24
CA LEU A 89 8.07 0.35 0.02
C LEU A 89 7.18 -0.90 -0.04
N LEU A 90 6.96 -1.58 1.08
CA LEU A 90 6.02 -2.69 1.18
C LEU A 90 4.59 -2.23 0.87
N GLY A 91 4.19 -1.07 1.39
CA GLY A 91 2.93 -0.43 1.02
C GLY A 91 2.77 -0.25 -0.49
N VAL A 92 3.81 0.22 -1.18
CA VAL A 92 3.81 0.35 -2.65
C VAL A 92 3.62 -1.01 -3.33
N LEU A 93 4.35 -2.04 -2.89
CA LEU A 93 4.24 -3.38 -3.45
C LEU A 93 2.83 -3.94 -3.32
N VAL A 94 2.17 -3.70 -2.17
CA VAL A 94 0.76 -4.07 -1.97
C VAL A 94 -0.14 -3.36 -2.97
N ILE A 95 0.05 -2.05 -3.20
CA ILE A 95 -0.77 -1.31 -4.17
C ILE A 95 -0.52 -1.82 -5.59
N VAL A 96 0.73 -2.07 -5.99
CA VAL A 96 1.07 -2.61 -7.32
C VAL A 96 0.44 -3.99 -7.51
N TYR A 97 0.50 -4.86 -6.50
CA TYR A 97 -0.17 -6.15 -6.50
C TYR A 97 -1.68 -6.00 -6.70
N LEU A 98 -2.35 -5.12 -5.93
CA LEU A 98 -3.78 -4.86 -6.06
C LEU A 98 -4.14 -4.33 -7.44
N VAL A 99 -3.36 -3.39 -7.98
CA VAL A 99 -3.59 -2.83 -9.32
C VAL A 99 -3.48 -3.92 -10.38
N ASN A 100 -2.48 -4.80 -10.29
CA ASN A 100 -2.34 -5.92 -11.21
C ASN A 100 -3.49 -6.93 -11.07
N TYR A 101 -3.91 -7.20 -9.84
CA TYR A 101 -4.99 -8.14 -9.54
C TYR A 101 -6.35 -7.63 -10.07
N ILE A 102 -6.67 -6.36 -9.83
CA ILE A 102 -7.97 -5.80 -10.21
C ILE A 102 -7.98 -5.35 -11.69
N MET A 103 -6.84 -4.90 -12.21
CA MET A 103 -6.67 -4.45 -13.59
C MET A 103 -5.47 -5.18 -14.21
N PRO A 104 -5.65 -6.41 -14.70
CA PRO A 104 -4.57 -7.19 -15.28
C PRO A 104 -3.91 -6.45 -16.45
N GLY A 105 -2.60 -6.21 -16.34
CA GLY A 105 -1.84 -5.40 -17.31
C GLY A 105 -2.04 -3.88 -17.19
N GLY A 106 -2.87 -3.41 -16.25
CA GLY A 106 -3.12 -2.00 -15.99
C GLY A 106 -3.93 -1.29 -17.08
N TYR A 107 -4.91 -2.01 -17.65
CA TYR A 107 -5.84 -1.48 -18.64
C TYR A 107 -7.28 -1.50 -18.10
N ILE A 108 -8.06 -0.46 -18.43
CA ILE A 108 -9.51 -0.51 -18.35
C ILE A 108 -10.02 -0.88 -19.75
N ARG A 109 -10.83 -1.93 -19.85
CA ARG A 109 -11.46 -2.34 -21.11
C ARG A 109 -12.92 -1.92 -21.09
N ILE A 110 -13.31 -1.09 -22.06
CA ILE A 110 -14.68 -0.64 -22.29
C ILE A 110 -15.18 -1.30 -23.57
N SER A 111 -16.37 -1.89 -23.52
CA SER A 111 -17.06 -2.40 -24.70
C SER A 111 -18.04 -1.36 -25.25
N LEU A 112 -17.92 -1.03 -26.53
CA LEU A 112 -18.97 -0.34 -27.28
C LEU A 112 -19.63 -1.32 -28.24
N GLU A 113 -20.94 -1.49 -28.11
CA GLU A 113 -21.75 -2.17 -29.13
C GLU A 113 -22.03 -1.18 -30.26
N LEU A 114 -21.50 -1.45 -31.45
CA LEU A 114 -21.78 -0.66 -32.66
C LEU A 114 -23.01 -1.19 -33.40
N THR A 115 -23.22 -2.51 -33.35
CA THR A 115 -24.43 -3.19 -33.85
C THR A 115 -24.72 -4.43 -32.97
N ALA A 116 -25.88 -5.07 -33.16
CA ALA A 116 -26.27 -6.26 -32.40
C ALA A 116 -25.32 -7.48 -32.55
N TYR A 117 -24.36 -7.42 -33.49
CA TYR A 117 -23.40 -8.49 -33.75
C TYR A 117 -21.93 -8.01 -33.66
N GLU A 118 -21.70 -6.73 -33.38
CA GLU A 118 -20.37 -6.14 -33.45
C GLU A 118 -20.08 -5.29 -32.21
N THR A 119 -19.17 -5.81 -31.37
CA THR A 119 -18.69 -5.15 -30.16
C THR A 119 -17.22 -4.78 -30.37
N VAL A 120 -16.90 -3.49 -30.23
CA VAL A 120 -15.52 -3.00 -30.23
C VAL A 120 -15.07 -2.81 -28.79
N TYR A 121 -13.89 -3.35 -28.47
CA TYR A 121 -13.26 -3.19 -27.17
C TYR A 121 -12.20 -2.09 -27.25
N VAL A 122 -12.38 -1.02 -26.48
CA VAL A 122 -11.38 0.03 -26.28
C VAL A 122 -10.64 -0.27 -24.98
N SER A 123 -9.31 -0.38 -25.02
CA SER A 123 -8.47 -0.60 -23.84
C SER A 123 -7.66 0.67 -23.54
N ILE A 124 -7.85 1.24 -22.35
CA ILE A 124 -7.14 2.44 -21.90
C ILE A 124 -6.08 2.02 -20.88
N GLY A 125 -4.80 2.25 -21.21
CA GLY A 125 -3.68 1.97 -20.31
C GLY A 125 -3.54 3.04 -19.23
N ILE A 126 -3.69 2.65 -17.98
CA ILE A 126 -3.59 3.52 -16.79
C ILE A 126 -2.39 3.17 -15.91
N TYR A 127 -1.69 2.07 -16.21
CA TYR A 127 -0.50 1.63 -15.49
C TYR A 127 0.56 2.72 -15.30
N PRO A 128 0.95 3.50 -16.33
CA PRO A 128 1.96 4.55 -16.17
C PRO A 128 1.50 5.69 -15.26
N LEU A 129 0.21 6.02 -15.29
CA LEU A 129 -0.41 7.04 -14.44
C LEU A 129 -0.43 6.60 -12.98
N ILE A 130 -0.81 5.34 -12.73
CA ILE A 130 -0.82 4.75 -11.39
C ILE A 130 0.61 4.67 -10.84
N LEU A 131 1.58 4.21 -11.64
CA LEU A 131 2.99 4.16 -11.24
C LEU A 131 3.57 5.54 -10.96
N ALA A 132 3.26 6.54 -11.78
CA ALA A 132 3.71 7.92 -11.54
C ALA A 132 3.13 8.47 -10.24
N PHE A 133 1.84 8.21 -9.97
CA PHE A 133 1.18 8.64 -8.74
C PHE A 133 1.75 7.92 -7.51
N LEU A 134 1.98 6.61 -7.62
CA LEU A 134 2.63 5.80 -6.59
C LEU A 134 4.02 6.33 -6.27
N LEU A 135 4.86 6.52 -7.28
CA LEU A 135 6.20 7.05 -7.11
C LEU A 135 6.17 8.45 -6.49
N ALA A 136 5.27 9.33 -6.94
CA ALA A 136 5.15 10.67 -6.39
C ALA A 136 4.80 10.69 -4.89
N ILE A 137 4.07 9.69 -4.40
CA ILE A 137 3.69 9.57 -2.98
C ILE A 137 4.71 8.76 -2.18
N SER A 138 5.24 7.68 -2.75
CA SER A 138 6.11 6.75 -2.05
C SER A 138 7.55 7.21 -1.95
N LEU A 139 8.06 7.95 -2.95
CA LEU A 139 9.43 8.47 -2.90
C LEU A 139 9.62 9.42 -1.69
N PRO A 140 8.73 10.40 -1.46
CA PRO A 140 8.78 11.21 -0.25
C PRO A 140 8.69 10.36 1.02
N LEU A 141 7.75 9.42 1.10
CA LEU A 141 7.58 8.56 2.29
C LEU A 141 8.80 7.66 2.57
N ALA A 142 9.54 7.25 1.54
CA ALA A 142 10.76 6.46 1.69
C ALA A 142 11.98 7.32 2.05
N ILE A 143 12.01 8.59 1.68
CA ILE A 143 13.16 9.50 1.93
C ILE A 143 12.99 10.29 3.23
N LEU A 144 11.75 10.66 3.57
CA LEU A 144 11.42 11.47 4.74
C LEU A 144 11.99 10.92 6.06
N PRO A 145 11.95 9.59 6.34
CA PRO A 145 12.52 9.06 7.57
C PRO A 145 14.01 9.35 7.72
N PHE A 146 14.77 9.29 6.62
CA PHE A 146 16.19 9.63 6.61
C PHE A 146 16.39 11.12 6.83
N ALA A 147 15.62 11.97 6.14
CA ALA A 147 15.70 13.42 6.31
C ALA A 147 15.42 13.83 7.77
N GLU A 148 14.36 13.29 8.37
CA GLU A 148 14.03 13.50 9.78
C GLU A 148 15.16 13.02 10.70
N TYR A 149 15.65 11.79 10.52
CA TYR A 149 16.71 11.24 11.35
C TYR A 149 17.96 12.12 11.36
N PHE A 150 18.45 12.53 10.18
CA PHE A 150 19.64 13.37 10.07
C PHE A 150 19.41 14.81 10.54
N LEU A 151 18.23 15.38 10.31
CA LEU A 151 17.92 16.73 10.82
C LEU A 151 17.89 16.77 12.34
N TYR A 152 17.29 15.77 13.00
CA TYR A 152 17.19 15.72 14.46
C TYR A 152 18.47 15.28 15.19
N HIS A 153 19.38 14.57 14.51
CA HIS A 153 20.66 14.12 15.10
C HIS A 153 21.86 15.01 14.69
N SER A 154 21.66 16.00 13.83
CA SER A 154 22.72 16.96 13.42
C SER A 154 22.78 18.23 14.28
N SER A 155 21.85 18.40 15.22
CA SER A 155 21.75 19.50 16.20
C SER A 155 22.18 19.05 17.59
#